data_AF-A0A2N6T174-F1
#
_entry.id   AF-A0A2N6T174-F1
#
_cell.length_a   1.000
_cell.length_b   1.000
_cell.length_c   1.000
_cell.angle_alpha   90.00
_cell.angle_beta   90.00
_cell.angle_gamma   90.00
#
_symmetry.space_group_name_H-M   'P 1'
#
loop_
_entity.id
_entity.type
_entity.pdbx_description
1 polymer ?
#
loop_
_entity_poly.entity_id
_entity_poly.type
_entity_poly.pdbx_seq_one_letter_code
_entity_poly.pdbx_strand_id
1 'polypeptide(L)'
;MLGRLRPDDRAHRRRWLGRGSEVTGAEVTGEEPAGTRLTAWAHGHVQGVGFRWATRVRALELGLTGYAKNYPDGRVLVVAEGPATACEDLLAWLEGPDAPGSVSTVVADFGDARGGYGGFDRK
;
A
#
# COMPACT_ATOMS: atom_id res chain seq x y z
N MET A 1 -4.97 34.49 5.71
CA MET A 1 -5.70 34.22 4.45
C MET A 1 -4.68 33.86 3.37
N LEU A 2 -4.91 32.75 2.67
CA LEU A 2 -4.12 32.16 1.57
C LEU A 2 -2.68 31.70 1.90
N GLY A 3 -2.58 30.54 2.55
CA GLY A 3 -1.41 29.67 2.38
C GLY A 3 -1.44 29.09 0.97
N ARG A 4 -0.51 29.56 0.14
CA ARG A 4 -0.25 29.13 -1.24
C ARG A 4 -0.15 27.60 -1.29
N LEU A 5 -1.15 26.95 -1.91
CA LEU A 5 -1.04 25.59 -2.43
C LEU A 5 0.30 25.46 -3.15
N ARG A 6 1.13 24.51 -2.73
CA ARG A 6 2.29 24.10 -3.50
C ARG A 6 1.80 23.10 -4.55
N PRO A 7 1.89 23.41 -5.85
CA PRO A 7 1.58 22.47 -6.91
C PRO A 7 2.85 21.67 -7.22
N ASP A 8 2.82 20.34 -7.06
CA ASP A 8 3.66 19.43 -7.85
C ASP A 8 3.16 17.97 -7.71
N ASP A 9 2.02 17.69 -8.36
CA ASP A 9 1.54 16.34 -8.70
C ASP A 9 2.07 15.95 -10.10
N ARG A 10 3.39 15.94 -10.27
CA ARG A 10 4.04 15.48 -11.52
C ARG A 10 5.31 14.70 -11.25
N ALA A 11 5.18 13.46 -10.79
CA ALA A 11 6.19 12.45 -11.08
C ALA A 11 5.62 11.03 -10.96
N HIS A 12 5.26 10.43 -12.10
CA HIS A 12 5.52 9.01 -12.29
C HIS A 12 7.05 8.79 -12.23
N ARG A 13 7.55 8.05 -11.24
CA ARG A 13 8.85 7.34 -11.28
C ARG A 13 9.11 6.65 -9.94
N ARG A 14 9.80 5.52 -9.86
CA ARG A 14 10.09 4.37 -10.73
C ARG A 14 11.00 3.50 -9.85
N ARG A 15 10.82 2.18 -10.01
CA ARG A 15 11.86 1.14 -9.91
C ARG A 15 12.45 0.88 -8.52
N TRP A 16 11.84 -0.07 -7.84
CA TRP A 16 12.56 -0.96 -6.94
C TRP A 16 13.62 -1.73 -7.74
N LEU A 17 14.90 -1.58 -7.38
CA LEU A 17 16.01 -2.40 -7.84
C LEU A 17 16.18 -3.55 -6.85
N GLY A 18 15.33 -4.56 -6.98
CA GLY A 18 15.48 -5.79 -6.22
C GLY A 18 16.86 -6.38 -6.41
N ARG A 19 17.62 -6.50 -5.32
CA ARG A 19 18.71 -7.47 -5.24
C ARG A 19 18.06 -8.84 -5.36
N GLY A 20 18.40 -9.55 -6.45
CA GLY A 20 18.07 -10.96 -6.59
C GLY A 20 18.63 -11.73 -5.40
N SER A 21 17.82 -12.60 -4.83
CA SER A 21 18.33 -13.68 -4.00
C SER A 21 18.02 -14.97 -4.74
N GLU A 22 19.06 -15.55 -5.33
CA GLU A 22 19.15 -17.00 -5.46
C GLU A 22 18.96 -17.59 -4.06
N VAL A 23 18.06 -18.55 -3.93
CA VAL A 23 17.82 -19.29 -2.70
C VAL A 23 18.65 -20.56 -2.75
N THR A 24 19.85 -20.50 -2.18
CA THR A 24 20.56 -21.69 -1.68
C THR A 24 20.54 -21.64 -0.15
N GLY A 25 20.15 -22.76 0.44
CA GLY A 25 19.68 -22.84 1.83
C GLY A 25 20.67 -22.31 2.86
N ALA A 26 20.13 -21.58 3.84
CA ALA A 26 20.73 -21.39 5.15
C ALA A 26 19.62 -21.08 6.16
N GLU A 27 19.71 -21.73 7.31
CA GLU A 27 18.83 -21.60 8.46
C GLU A 27 18.80 -20.14 8.96
N VAL A 28 17.61 -19.55 9.08
CA VAL A 28 17.44 -18.16 9.56
C VAL A 28 17.01 -18.16 11.02
N THR A 29 17.91 -17.74 11.90
CA THR A 29 17.65 -17.37 13.29
C THR A 29 17.69 -15.84 13.37
N GLY A 30 16.54 -15.21 13.64
CA GLY A 30 16.38 -13.75 13.77
C GLY A 30 15.54 -13.16 12.63
N GLU A 31 14.22 -13.08 12.84
CA GLU A 31 13.22 -12.68 11.85
C GLU A 31 13.25 -11.16 11.58
N GLU A 32 14.23 -10.68 10.83
CA GLU A 32 14.08 -9.44 10.05
C GLU A 32 12.95 -9.70 9.04
N PRO A 33 11.92 -8.84 8.93
CA PRO A 33 10.81 -9.13 8.02
C PRO A 33 11.32 -9.06 6.58
N ALA A 34 11.62 -10.23 6.01
CA ALA A 34 11.94 -10.41 4.60
C ALA A 34 10.67 -10.16 3.76
N GLY A 35 10.33 -8.88 3.62
CA GLY A 35 9.10 -8.45 2.99
C GLY A 35 9.21 -7.03 2.47
N THR A 36 8.29 -6.69 1.57
CA THR A 36 8.13 -5.36 1.02
C THR A 36 6.99 -4.65 1.72
N ARG A 37 7.13 -3.34 1.93
CA ARG A 37 6.09 -2.44 2.42
C ARG A 37 5.61 -1.55 1.31
N LEU A 38 4.33 -1.64 0.97
CA LEU A 38 3.60 -0.66 0.18
C LEU A 38 3.07 0.44 1.10
N THR A 39 3.36 1.70 0.77
CA THR A 39 2.69 2.88 1.33
C THR A 39 2.01 3.62 0.19
N ALA A 40 0.68 3.55 0.12
CA ALA A 40 -0.11 4.13 -0.96
C ALA A 40 -1.13 5.16 -0.44
N TRP A 41 -1.17 6.32 -1.07
CA TRP A 41 -2.19 7.34 -0.86
C TRP A 41 -3.18 7.31 -2.00
N ALA A 42 -4.45 7.03 -1.69
CA ALA A 42 -5.53 7.05 -2.66
C ALA A 42 -6.33 8.36 -2.56
N HIS A 43 -6.57 8.98 -3.72
CA HIS A 43 -7.31 10.22 -3.88
C HIS A 43 -8.56 10.01 -4.74
N GLY A 44 -9.59 10.82 -4.52
CA GLY A 44 -10.84 10.79 -5.28
C GLY A 44 -12.05 10.57 -4.38
N HIS A 45 -13.08 9.91 -4.90
CA HIS A 45 -14.26 9.54 -4.12
C HIS A 45 -14.02 8.19 -3.44
N VAL A 46 -13.25 8.20 -2.35
CA VAL A 46 -12.74 7.00 -1.66
C VAL A 46 -13.20 6.89 -0.20
N GLN A 47 -13.96 7.86 0.32
CA GLN A 47 -14.55 7.83 1.67
C GLN A 47 -16.06 7.66 1.61
N GLY A 48 -16.65 6.98 2.60
CA GLY A 48 -18.10 6.70 2.63
C GLY A 48 -18.57 5.59 1.69
N VAL A 49 -17.66 5.00 0.90
CA VAL A 49 -17.98 4.00 -0.14
C VAL A 49 -17.53 2.56 0.18
N GLY A 50 -17.07 2.32 1.40
CA GLY A 50 -16.54 1.01 1.78
C GLY A 50 -15.12 0.71 1.28
N PHE A 51 -14.41 1.67 0.68
CA PHE A 51 -13.05 1.51 0.15
C PHE A 51 -12.08 0.82 1.12
N ARG A 52 -12.02 1.25 2.38
CA ARG A 52 -11.16 0.64 3.42
C ARG A 52 -11.50 -0.81 3.69
N TRP A 53 -12.79 -1.15 3.69
CA TRP A 53 -13.24 -2.52 3.92
C TRP A 53 -12.86 -3.42 2.75
N ALA A 54 -13.09 -2.98 1.51
CA ALA A 54 -12.71 -3.73 0.32
C ALA A 54 -11.17 -3.87 0.21
N THR A 55 -10.43 -2.80 0.49
CA THR A 55 -8.95 -2.85 0.56
C THR A 55 -8.49 -3.91 1.56
N ARG A 56 -9.11 -3.96 2.75
CA ARG A 56 -8.81 -4.98 3.75
C ARG A 56 -9.07 -6.39 3.22
N VAL A 57 -10.23 -6.63 2.60
CA VAL A 57 -10.57 -7.94 2.04
C VAL A 57 -9.52 -8.34 0.99
N ARG A 58 -9.24 -7.45 0.04
CA ARG A 58 -8.27 -7.71 -1.02
C ARG A 58 -6.87 -7.96 -0.50
N ALA A 59 -6.42 -7.17 0.46
CA ALA A 59 -5.11 -7.34 1.06
C ALA A 59 -4.98 -8.70 1.77
N LEU A 60 -6.02 -9.14 2.49
CA LEU A 60 -6.02 -10.44 3.15
C LEU A 60 -6.04 -11.61 2.15
N GLU A 61 -6.77 -11.49 1.04
CA GLU A 61 -6.75 -12.48 -0.05
C GLU A 61 -5.36 -12.64 -0.66
N LEU A 62 -4.60 -11.55 -0.74
CA LEU A 62 -3.22 -11.53 -1.22
C LEU A 62 -2.20 -11.94 -0.14
N GLY A 63 -2.64 -12.29 1.06
CA GLY A 63 -1.76 -12.68 2.17
C GLY A 63 -0.99 -11.51 2.80
N LEU A 64 -1.44 -10.27 2.60
CA LEU A 64 -0.81 -9.07 3.13
C LEU A 64 -1.30 -8.72 4.54
N THR A 65 -0.43 -8.08 5.29
CA THR A 65 -0.74 -7.47 6.60
C THR A 65 -0.66 -5.94 6.50
N GLY A 66 -1.23 -5.19 7.43
CA GLY A 66 -1.16 -3.72 7.40
C GLY A 66 -2.46 -3.03 7.83
N TYR A 67 -2.79 -1.89 7.24
CA TYR A 67 -4.03 -1.16 7.54
C TYR A 67 -4.42 -0.18 6.42
N ALA A 68 -5.69 0.25 6.46
CA ALA A 68 -6.17 1.38 5.67
C ALA A 68 -6.82 2.43 6.61
N LYS A 69 -6.49 3.70 6.41
CA LYS A 69 -6.90 4.82 7.30
C LYS A 69 -7.41 6.01 6.50
N ASN A 70 -8.60 6.51 6.86
CA ASN A 70 -9.13 7.75 6.31
C ASN A 70 -8.40 8.95 6.93
N TYR A 71 -8.11 9.96 6.11
CA TYR A 71 -7.61 11.25 6.56
C TYR A 71 -8.68 12.35 6.41
N PRO A 72 -8.63 13.41 7.24
CA PRO A 72 -9.61 14.51 7.19
C PRO A 72 -9.64 15.28 5.86
N ASP A 73 -8.57 15.20 5.07
CA ASP A 73 -8.46 15.81 3.75
C ASP A 73 -9.16 15.02 2.63
N GLY A 74 -9.87 13.95 2.99
CA GLY A 74 -10.61 13.10 2.05
C GLY A 74 -9.81 11.94 1.47
N ARG A 75 -8.50 11.85 1.71
CA ARG A 75 -7.66 10.75 1.20
C ARG A 75 -7.74 9.51 2.08
N VAL A 76 -7.29 8.39 1.53
CA VAL A 76 -7.06 7.15 2.27
C VAL A 76 -5.59 6.76 2.19
N LEU A 77 -4.97 6.52 3.33
CA LEU A 77 -3.65 5.90 3.42
C LEU A 77 -3.84 4.38 3.51
N VAL A 78 -3.17 3.65 2.63
CA VAL A 78 -3.03 2.19 2.68
C VAL A 78 -1.57 1.87 2.99
N VAL A 79 -1.37 1.08 4.03
CA VAL A 79 -0.09 0.44 4.35
C VAL A 79 -0.30 -1.06 4.24
N ALA A 80 0.53 -1.72 3.44
CA ALA A 80 0.52 -3.17 3.33
C ALA A 80 1.93 -3.73 3.35
N GLU A 81 2.12 -4.89 3.98
CA GLU A 81 3.39 -5.60 4.07
C GLU A 81 3.23 -7.08 3.73
N GLY A 82 4.19 -7.60 2.97
CA GLY A 82 4.25 -9.00 2.56
C GLY A 82 5.16 -9.20 1.33
N PRO A 83 4.96 -10.25 0.53
CA PRO A 83 5.71 -10.46 -0.70
C PRO A 83 5.60 -9.25 -1.65
N ALA A 84 6.69 -8.92 -2.36
CA ALA A 84 6.72 -7.79 -3.29
C ALA A 84 5.61 -7.88 -4.36
N THR A 85 5.41 -9.07 -4.93
CA THR A 85 4.37 -9.34 -5.93
C THR A 85 2.96 -9.10 -5.39
N ALA A 86 2.68 -9.53 -4.16
CA ALA A 86 1.39 -9.28 -3.52
C ALA A 86 1.16 -7.78 -3.28
N CYS A 87 2.20 -7.03 -2.92
CA CYS A 87 2.13 -5.58 -2.79
C CYS A 87 1.87 -4.89 -4.14
N GLU A 88 2.51 -5.35 -5.21
CA GLU A 88 2.27 -4.87 -6.58
C GLU A 88 0.84 -5.18 -7.05
N ASP A 89 0.33 -6.39 -6.78
CA ASP A 89 -1.05 -6.79 -7.08
C ASP A 89 -2.08 -5.94 -6.34
N LEU A 90 -1.80 -5.58 -5.08
CA LEU A 90 -2.65 -4.67 -4.32
C LEU A 90 -2.61 -3.26 -4.91
N LEU A 91 -1.43 -2.75 -5.29
CA LEU A 91 -1.30 -1.44 -5.93
C LEU A 91 -2.10 -1.39 -7.25
N ALA A 92 -1.94 -2.39 -8.10
CA ALA A 92 -2.68 -2.49 -9.35
C ALA A 92 -4.20 -2.51 -9.13
N TRP A 93 -4.66 -3.21 -8.09
CA TRP A 93 -6.07 -3.21 -7.72
C TRP A 93 -6.56 -1.84 -7.21
N LEU A 94 -5.76 -1.13 -6.42
CA LEU A 94 -6.08 0.22 -5.93
C LEU A 94 -6.19 1.24 -7.06
N GLU A 95 -5.41 1.08 -8.12
CA GLU A 95 -5.45 1.90 -9.34
C GLU A 95 -6.58 1.46 -10.31
N GLY A 96 -7.14 0.27 -10.09
CA GLY A 96 -8.12 -0.36 -10.96
C GLY A 96 -9.57 0.06 -10.67
N PRO A 97 -10.49 -0.29 -11.59
CA PRO A 97 -11.92 0.05 -11.47
C PRO A 97 -12.66 -0.78 -10.42
N ASP A 98 -12.09 -1.89 -9.96
CA ASP A 98 -12.73 -2.80 -8.99
C ASP A 98 -12.71 -2.24 -7.55
N ALA A 99 -11.88 -1.23 -7.29
CA ALA A 99 -11.85 -0.56 -6.00
C ALA A 99 -13.13 0.29 -5.81
N PRO A 100 -13.84 0.19 -4.66
CA PRO A 100 -15.10 0.91 -4.48
C PRO A 100 -14.98 2.42 -4.58
N GLY A 101 -15.97 3.05 -5.22
CA GLY A 101 -16.00 4.49 -5.43
C GLY A 101 -15.30 4.88 -6.73
N SER A 102 -14.49 5.94 -6.68
CA SER A 102 -13.75 6.40 -7.86
C SER A 102 -12.38 6.91 -7.44
N VAL A 103 -11.36 6.09 -7.70
CA VAL A 103 -9.96 6.46 -7.46
C VAL A 103 -9.46 7.28 -8.64
N SER A 104 -9.04 8.51 -8.35
CA SER A 104 -8.52 9.44 -9.36
C SER A 104 -7.00 9.37 -9.48
N THR A 105 -6.31 9.09 -8.39
CA THR A 105 -4.85 9.00 -8.34
C THR A 105 -4.45 8.12 -7.16
N VAL A 106 -3.39 7.33 -7.36
CA VAL A 106 -2.68 6.63 -6.30
C VAL A 106 -1.23 7.10 -6.31
N VAL A 107 -0.73 7.55 -5.16
CA VAL A 107 0.69 7.88 -4.97
C VAL A 107 1.29 6.81 -4.06
N ALA A 108 2.16 5.97 -4.62
CA ALA A 108 2.71 4.81 -3.94
C ALA A 108 4.24 4.87 -3.80
N ASP A 109 4.72 4.35 -2.69
CA ASP A 109 6.13 4.10 -2.39
C ASP A 109 6.32 2.67 -1.86
N PHE A 110 7.43 2.05 -2.24
CA PHE A 110 7.82 0.72 -1.80
C PHE A 110 9.09 0.81 -0.96
N GLY A 111 9.11 0.13 0.17
CA GLY A 111 10.29 0.03 1.03
C GLY A 111 10.37 -1.33 1.72
N ASP A 112 11.28 -1.44 2.68
CA ASP A 112 11.40 -2.65 3.49
C ASP A 112 10.22 -2.78 4.46
N ALA A 113 9.74 -4.01 4.65
CA ALA A 113 8.76 -4.31 5.68
C ALA A 113 9.29 -3.90 7.05
N ARG A 114 8.39 -3.40 7.90
CA ARG A 114 8.71 -2.98 9.27
C ARG A 114 8.18 -3.97 10.31
N GLY A 115 7.30 -4.88 9.90
CA GLY A 115 6.62 -5.81 10.79
C GLY A 115 5.63 -5.12 11.73
N GLY A 116 5.15 -5.87 12.72
CA GLY A 116 4.25 -5.36 13.76
C GLY A 116 2.76 -5.43 13.42
N TYR A 117 2.39 -6.10 12.32
CA TYR A 117 1.00 -6.34 11.95
C TYR A 117 0.67 -7.84 12.05
N GLY A 118 -0.33 -8.20 12.87
CA GLY A 118 -0.83 -9.58 12.96
C GLY A 118 -1.88 -9.94 11.90
N GLY A 119 -2.14 -9.02 10.97
CA GLY A 119 -3.21 -9.09 9.98
C GLY A 119 -3.43 -7.72 9.35
N PHE A 120 -4.63 -7.49 8.81
CA PHE A 120 -5.00 -6.19 8.24
C PHE A 120 -5.99 -5.46 9.15
N ASP A 121 -5.47 -4.47 9.87
CA ASP A 121 -6.10 -3.76 10.97
C ASP A 121 -7.19 -2.78 10.52
N ARG A 122 -8.17 -2.59 11.42
CA ARG A 122 -9.20 -1.55 11.31
C ARG A 122 -8.68 -0.29 12.03
N LYS A 123 -8.08 0.64 11.32
CA LYS A 123 -7.63 1.95 11.85
C LYS A 123 -8.60 3.07 11.51
#